data_AF-A0A3D2D2X9-F1
#
_entry.id   AF-A0A3D2D2X9-F1
#
_cell.length_a   1.000
_cell.length_b   1.000
_cell.length_c   1.000
_cell.angle_alpha   90.00
_cell.angle_beta   90.00
_cell.angle_gamma   90.00
#
_symmetry.space_group_name_H-M   'P 1'
#
loop_
_entity.id
_entity.type
_entity.pdbx_description
1 polymer ?
#
loop_
_entity_poly.entity_id
_entity_poly.type
_entity_poly.pdbx_seq_one_letter_code
_entity_poly.pdbx_strand_id
1 'polypeptide(L)'
;MNLPNRLTLARIIMIPAFAAAYYLTVIPYNFAIAAGIFALAAFTDFLDGYIARKYNLVTNMGKFLDPIADKVLVSTALIILLVPPTDTVILPDSFYPAILVALILARELIVSGFRLVAAGKGAVIAADKSGKIKTFVTDLTVIALLIAAEITPGAFDTANVVGTVMLCASALLTVISGAECIIKNASVLSEEEK
;
A
#
# COMPACT_ATOMS: atom_id res chain seq x y z
N MET A 1 17.25 5.87 19.68
CA MET A 1 16.16 5.47 18.77
C MET A 1 15.36 4.35 19.43
N ASN A 2 14.05 4.51 19.54
CA ASN A 2 13.17 3.50 20.13
C ASN A 2 12.93 2.35 19.14
N LEU A 3 12.47 1.20 19.66
CA LEU A 3 12.19 0.00 18.86
C LEU A 3 11.26 0.26 17.64
N PRO A 4 10.16 1.05 17.74
CA PRO A 4 9.31 1.36 16.59
C PRO A 4 10.07 2.05 15.44
N ASN A 5 10.86 3.09 15.74
CA ASN A 5 11.61 3.81 14.71
C ASN A 5 12.65 2.94 13.99
N ARG A 6 13.19 1.90 14.65
CA ARG A 6 14.09 0.94 14.01
C ARG A 6 13.33 0.03 13.04
N LEU A 7 12.10 -0.35 13.38
CA LEU A 7 11.22 -1.12 12.50
C LEU A 7 10.82 -0.31 11.26
N THR A 8 10.46 0.96 11.43
CA THR A 8 10.17 1.86 10.30
C THR A 8 11.36 2.01 9.37
N LEU A 9 12.56 2.23 9.93
CA LEU A 9 13.78 2.36 9.12
C LEU A 9 14.11 1.05 8.39
N ALA A 10 13.92 -0.09 9.06
CA ALA A 10 14.06 -1.40 8.45
C ALA A 10 13.07 -1.57 7.28
N ARG A 11 11.80 -1.15 7.43
CA ARG A 11 10.81 -1.16 6.34
C ARG A 11 11.28 -0.35 5.14
N ILE A 12 11.79 0.86 5.36
CA ILE A 12 12.30 1.71 4.29
C ILE A 12 13.43 1.01 3.51
N ILE A 13 14.31 0.28 4.21
CA ILE A 13 15.38 -0.53 3.59
C ILE A 13 14.83 -1.78 2.91
N MET A 14 13.74 -2.37 3.41
CA MET A 14 13.08 -3.52 2.79
C MET A 14 12.42 -3.18 1.46
N ILE A 15 12.01 -1.93 1.21
CA ILE A 15 11.40 -1.52 -0.07
C ILE A 15 12.33 -1.74 -1.28
N PRO A 16 13.58 -1.23 -1.32
CA PRO A 16 14.50 -1.53 -2.42
C PRO A 16 14.90 -3.00 -2.44
N ALA A 17 14.98 -3.68 -1.29
CA ALA A 17 15.25 -5.12 -1.26
C ALA A 17 14.10 -5.93 -1.89
N PHE A 18 12.86 -5.54 -1.65
CA PHE A 18 11.66 -6.10 -2.27
C PHE A 18 11.68 -5.90 -3.79
N ALA A 19 11.95 -4.68 -4.25
CA ALA A 19 12.06 -4.40 -5.68
C ALA A 19 13.21 -5.18 -6.33
N ALA A 20 14.37 -5.28 -5.67
CA ALA A 20 15.49 -6.07 -6.14
C ALA A 20 15.14 -7.57 -6.22
N ALA A 21 14.51 -8.12 -5.18
CA ALA A 21 14.06 -9.51 -5.19
C ALA A 21 13.08 -9.79 -6.33
N TYR A 22 12.17 -8.84 -6.62
CA TYR A 22 11.24 -8.96 -7.73
C TYR A 22 11.96 -9.00 -9.09
N TYR A 23 12.91 -8.09 -9.35
CA TYR A 23 13.58 -7.96 -10.64
C TYR A 23 14.78 -8.91 -10.85
N LEU A 24 15.35 -9.49 -9.80
CA LEU A 24 16.50 -10.40 -9.89
C LEU A 24 16.06 -11.83 -10.26
N THR A 25 15.77 -12.04 -11.55
CA THR A 25 15.32 -13.32 -12.11
C THR A 25 16.37 -14.43 -12.09
N VAL A 26 17.63 -14.10 -11.82
CA VAL A 26 18.71 -15.08 -11.61
C VAL A 26 18.48 -15.87 -10.32
N ILE A 27 17.73 -15.31 -9.36
CA ILE A 27 17.40 -15.98 -8.09
C ILE A 27 16.14 -16.82 -8.33
N PRO A 28 16.17 -18.14 -8.07
CA PRO A 28 14.96 -18.95 -8.16
C PRO A 28 13.95 -18.49 -7.11
N TYR A 29 12.66 -18.59 -7.44
CA TYR A 29 11.57 -18.16 -6.57
C TYR A 29 11.55 -16.66 -6.26
N ASN A 30 11.99 -15.82 -7.21
CA ASN A 30 12.09 -14.38 -7.07
C ASN A 30 10.76 -13.74 -6.64
N PHE A 31 9.62 -14.18 -7.19
CA PHE A 31 8.31 -13.63 -6.83
C PHE A 31 7.86 -14.08 -5.43
N ALA A 32 8.11 -15.34 -5.06
CA ALA A 32 7.82 -15.81 -3.69
C ALA A 32 8.69 -15.10 -2.64
N ILE A 33 9.97 -14.86 -2.93
CA ILE A 33 10.86 -14.09 -2.05
C ILE A 33 10.36 -12.65 -1.94
N ALA A 34 9.99 -12.01 -3.06
CA ALA A 34 9.41 -10.68 -3.06
C ALA A 34 8.11 -10.62 -2.23
N ALA A 35 7.22 -11.61 -2.38
CA ALA A 35 6.01 -11.72 -1.57
C ALA A 35 6.32 -11.83 -0.07
N GLY A 36 7.33 -12.63 0.30
CA GLY A 36 7.79 -12.76 1.68
C GLY A 36 8.33 -11.45 2.25
N ILE A 37 9.19 -10.73 1.50
CA ILE A 37 9.73 -9.43 1.92
C ILE A 37 8.59 -8.41 2.08
N PHE A 38 7.67 -8.33 1.11
CA PHE A 38 6.53 -7.42 1.18
C PHE A 38 5.63 -7.74 2.39
N ALA A 39 5.29 -9.01 2.60
CA ALA A 39 4.46 -9.43 3.74
C ALA A 39 5.13 -9.12 5.08
N LEU A 40 6.45 -9.34 5.20
CA LEU A 40 7.20 -8.95 6.38
C LEU A 40 7.19 -7.43 6.57
N ALA A 41 7.45 -6.66 5.52
CA ALA A 41 7.47 -5.19 5.57
C ALA A 41 6.11 -4.62 6.00
N ALA A 42 5.01 -5.12 5.43
CA ALA A 42 3.64 -4.75 5.81
C ALA A 42 3.32 -5.20 7.26
N PHE A 43 3.73 -6.40 7.66
CA PHE A 43 3.53 -6.88 9.03
C PHE A 43 4.28 -6.04 10.07
N THR A 44 5.49 -5.56 9.74
CA THR A 44 6.22 -4.68 10.66
C THR A 44 5.50 -3.35 10.90
N ASP A 45 4.70 -2.84 9.95
CA ASP A 45 3.92 -1.60 10.10
C ASP A 45 2.79 -1.78 11.13
N PHE A 46 2.13 -2.93 11.05
CA PHE A 46 1.13 -3.26 12.05
C PHE A 46 1.76 -3.38 13.44
N LEU A 47 2.94 -4.01 13.52
CA LEU A 47 3.63 -4.29 14.77
C LEU A 47 4.22 -3.03 15.42
N ASP A 48 4.88 -2.15 14.66
CA ASP A 48 5.47 -0.93 15.20
C ASP A 48 4.38 0.02 15.76
N GLY A 49 3.25 0.15 15.09
CA GLY A 49 2.12 0.93 15.53
C GLY A 49 1.45 0.32 16.77
N TYR A 50 1.39 -1.00 16.86
CA TYR A 50 0.90 -1.69 18.06
C TYR A 50 1.83 -1.46 19.26
N ILE A 51 3.14 -1.67 19.08
CA ILE A 51 4.15 -1.49 20.13
C ILE A 51 4.20 -0.02 20.58
N ALA A 52 4.21 0.93 19.66
CA ALA A 52 4.26 2.35 19.97
C ALA A 52 3.08 2.79 20.84
N ARG A 53 1.85 2.31 20.52
CA ARG A 53 0.65 2.59 21.31
C ARG A 53 0.66 1.87 22.66
N LYS A 54 1.05 0.59 22.69
CA LYS A 54 1.04 -0.22 23.92
C LYS A 54 2.03 0.27 24.96
N TYR A 55 3.21 0.70 24.54
CA TYR A 55 4.29 1.12 25.43
C TYR A 55 4.45 2.64 25.53
N ASN A 56 3.52 3.42 24.96
CA ASN A 56 3.60 4.89 24.88
C ASN A 56 4.93 5.41 24.30
N LEU A 57 5.55 4.66 23.38
CA LEU A 57 6.83 4.98 22.75
C LEU A 57 6.66 5.82 21.48
N VAL A 58 5.62 6.64 21.44
CA VAL A 58 5.24 7.42 20.26
C VAL A 58 6.23 8.58 20.10
N THR A 59 6.96 8.60 18.99
CA THR A 59 7.91 9.68 18.67
C THR A 59 7.44 10.52 17.49
N ASN A 60 7.87 11.78 17.41
CA ASN A 60 7.57 12.65 16.27
C ASN A 60 8.17 12.11 14.95
N MET A 61 9.36 11.52 15.04
CA MET A 61 10.02 10.89 13.90
C MET A 61 9.24 9.68 13.38
N GLY A 62 8.76 8.79 14.26
CA GLY A 62 7.92 7.66 13.87
C GLY A 62 6.59 8.12 13.25
N LYS A 63 5.88 9.05 13.89
CA LYS A 63 4.65 9.66 13.36
C LYS A 63 4.80 10.23 11.94
N PHE A 64 5.98 10.74 11.61
CA PHE A 64 6.29 11.26 10.30
C PHE A 64 6.68 10.16 9.30
N LEU A 65 7.58 9.26 9.70
CA LEU A 65 8.12 8.23 8.81
C LEU A 65 7.14 7.08 8.53
N ASP A 66 6.36 6.63 9.52
CA ASP A 66 5.49 5.44 9.37
C ASP A 66 4.50 5.61 8.20
N PRO A 67 3.72 6.72 8.11
CA PRO A 67 2.77 6.90 7.03
C PRO A 67 3.40 7.14 5.66
N ILE A 68 4.70 7.50 5.62
CA ILE A 68 5.45 7.67 4.38
C ILE A 68 5.95 6.30 3.93
N ALA A 69 6.59 5.53 4.82
CA ALA A 69 7.13 4.21 4.51
C ALA A 69 6.04 3.24 4.05
N ASP A 70 4.86 3.27 4.70
CA ASP A 70 3.67 2.51 4.30
C ASP A 70 3.25 2.80 2.86
N LYS A 71 3.04 4.09 2.53
CA LYS A 71 2.61 4.49 1.18
C LYS A 71 3.66 4.18 0.13
N VAL A 72 4.94 4.39 0.43
CA VAL A 72 6.02 4.09 -0.53
C VAL A 72 6.06 2.58 -0.79
N LEU A 73 5.97 1.73 0.23
CA LEU A 73 5.95 0.28 0.08
C LEU A 73 4.80 -0.19 -0.84
N VAL A 74 3.56 0.21 -0.54
CA VAL A 74 2.38 -0.18 -1.32
C VAL A 74 2.44 0.41 -2.73
N SER A 75 2.89 1.66 -2.88
CA SER A 75 3.02 2.29 -4.20
C SER A 75 4.07 1.60 -5.06
N THR A 76 5.22 1.27 -4.49
CA THR A 76 6.27 0.51 -5.18
C THR A 76 5.72 -0.84 -5.63
N ALA A 77 5.03 -1.58 -4.76
CA ALA A 77 4.45 -2.87 -5.12
C ALA A 77 3.45 -2.77 -6.27
N LEU A 78 2.50 -1.83 -6.22
CA LEU A 78 1.52 -1.64 -7.29
C LEU A 78 2.18 -1.24 -8.62
N ILE A 79 3.23 -0.42 -8.58
CA ILE A 79 3.93 0.03 -9.79
C ILE A 79 4.72 -1.11 -10.42
N ILE A 80 5.49 -1.87 -9.64
CA ILE A 80 6.33 -2.95 -10.21
C ILE A 80 5.50 -4.11 -10.76
N LEU A 81 4.29 -4.35 -10.23
CA LEU A 81 3.34 -5.32 -10.77
C LEU A 81 2.88 -4.97 -12.20
N LEU A 82 2.93 -3.69 -12.59
CA LEU A 82 2.65 -3.25 -13.97
C LEU A 82 3.83 -3.50 -14.92
N VAL A 83 5.04 -3.71 -14.39
CA VAL A 83 6.27 -3.86 -15.17
C VAL A 83 7.01 -5.14 -14.72
N PRO A 84 6.49 -6.33 -15.07
CA PRO A 84 7.11 -7.59 -14.72
C PRO A 84 8.51 -7.75 -15.36
N PRO A 85 9.44 -8.48 -14.70
CA PRO A 85 10.83 -8.62 -15.15
C PRO A 85 11.02 -9.58 -16.34
N THR A 86 10.01 -10.38 -16.66
CA THR A 86 10.01 -11.46 -17.66
C THR A 86 8.66 -11.49 -18.38
N ASP A 87 8.48 -12.40 -19.33
CA ASP A 87 7.18 -12.70 -19.98
C ASP A 87 6.11 -13.26 -19.01
N THR A 88 6.34 -13.15 -17.70
CA THR A 88 5.39 -13.49 -16.66
C THR A 88 4.25 -12.49 -16.69
N VAL A 89 3.07 -12.97 -17.06
CA VAL A 89 1.87 -12.13 -17.07
C VAL A 89 1.24 -12.17 -15.68
N ILE A 90 1.34 -11.05 -14.97
CA ILE A 90 0.76 -10.86 -13.63
C ILE A 90 -0.56 -10.10 -13.72
N LEU A 91 -0.61 -9.13 -14.65
CA LEU A 91 -1.77 -8.32 -14.97
C LEU A 91 -1.97 -8.36 -16.49
N PRO A 92 -3.21 -8.22 -16.98
CA PRO A 92 -3.49 -8.26 -18.40
C PRO A 92 -2.75 -7.12 -19.12
N ASP A 93 -2.13 -7.46 -20.26
CA ASP A 93 -1.43 -6.51 -21.14
C ASP A 93 -2.42 -5.55 -21.81
N SER A 94 -2.85 -4.56 -21.04
CA SER A 94 -3.88 -3.60 -21.38
C SER A 94 -3.67 -2.35 -20.54
N PHE A 95 -4.31 -1.25 -20.94
CA PHE A 95 -4.18 0.01 -20.20
C PHE A 95 -5.00 0.04 -18.90
N TYR A 96 -5.95 -0.88 -18.70
CA TYR A 96 -6.87 -0.85 -17.56
C TYR A 96 -6.19 -1.01 -16.20
N PRO A 97 -5.25 -1.97 -15.97
CA PRO A 97 -4.56 -2.09 -14.69
C PRO A 97 -3.77 -0.84 -14.32
N ALA A 98 -3.16 -0.16 -15.29
CA ALA A 98 -2.45 1.09 -15.07
C ALA A 98 -3.40 2.20 -14.59
N ILE A 99 -4.60 2.30 -15.16
CA ILE A 99 -5.64 3.24 -14.69
C ILE A 99 -6.07 2.92 -13.25
N LEU A 100 -6.26 1.63 -12.93
CA LEU A 100 -6.66 1.21 -11.58
C LEU A 100 -5.58 1.53 -10.54
N VAL A 101 -4.31 1.23 -10.85
CA VAL A 101 -3.17 1.59 -9.99
C VAL A 101 -3.08 3.10 -9.84
N ALA A 102 -3.15 3.88 -10.92
CA ALA A 102 -3.12 5.33 -10.86
C ALA A 102 -4.27 5.90 -10.01
N LEU A 103 -5.47 5.34 -10.11
CA LEU A 103 -6.61 5.71 -9.27
C LEU A 103 -6.35 5.43 -7.79
N ILE A 104 -5.78 4.26 -7.46
CA ILE A 104 -5.44 3.90 -6.07
C ILE A 104 -4.42 4.90 -5.51
N LEU A 105 -3.36 5.18 -6.26
CA LEU A 105 -2.31 6.13 -5.88
C LEU A 105 -2.85 7.56 -5.72
N ALA A 106 -3.61 8.04 -6.70
CA ALA A 106 -4.20 9.38 -6.67
C ALA A 106 -5.08 9.57 -5.43
N ARG A 107 -5.93 8.58 -5.12
CA ARG A 107 -6.74 8.63 -3.89
C ARG A 107 -5.86 8.69 -2.64
N GLU A 108 -4.82 7.87 -2.56
CA GLU A 108 -3.95 7.88 -1.37
C GLU A 108 -3.28 9.24 -1.15
N LEU A 109 -2.86 9.89 -2.22
CA LEU A 109 -2.34 11.25 -2.16
C LEU A 109 -3.41 12.25 -1.72
N ILE A 110 -4.61 12.17 -2.28
CA ILE A 110 -5.75 13.06 -1.92
C ILE A 110 -6.09 12.93 -0.43
N VAL A 111 -6.30 11.72 0.08
CA VAL A 111 -6.67 11.51 1.49
C VAL A 111 -5.54 11.91 2.43
N SER A 112 -4.28 11.69 2.02
CA SER A 112 -3.12 12.14 2.79
C SER A 112 -3.03 13.66 2.86
N GLY A 113 -3.19 14.34 1.72
CA GLY A 113 -3.20 15.80 1.66
C GLY A 113 -4.36 16.39 2.45
N PHE A 114 -5.55 15.80 2.33
CA PHE A 114 -6.72 16.20 3.10
C PHE A 114 -6.50 16.10 4.61
N ARG A 115 -5.92 15.00 5.10
CA ARG A 115 -5.54 14.86 6.52
C ARG A 115 -4.47 15.87 6.94
N LEU A 116 -3.54 16.22 6.07
CA LEU A 116 -2.52 17.23 6.34
C LEU A 116 -3.13 18.62 6.51
N VAL A 117 -4.04 19.01 5.61
CA VAL A 117 -4.78 20.29 5.70
C VAL A 117 -5.62 20.33 6.98
N ALA A 118 -6.32 19.24 7.29
CA ALA A 118 -7.10 19.11 8.53
C ALA A 118 -6.25 19.32 9.78
N ALA A 119 -5.09 18.65 9.84
CA ALA A 119 -4.16 18.78 10.95
C ALA A 119 -3.64 20.24 11.09
N GLY A 120 -3.43 20.94 9.98
CA GLY A 120 -3.07 22.36 9.98
C GLY A 120 -4.14 23.28 10.58
N LYS A 121 -5.42 22.88 10.52
CA LYS A 121 -6.57 23.57 11.16
C LYS A 121 -6.86 23.07 12.58
N GLY A 122 -6.00 22.22 13.16
CA GLY A 122 -6.22 21.62 14.48
C GLY A 122 -7.25 20.49 14.51
N ALA A 123 -7.78 20.07 13.36
CA ALA A 123 -8.71 18.95 13.24
C ALA A 123 -7.94 17.64 12.97
N VAL A 124 -8.11 16.64 13.84
CA VAL A 124 -7.49 15.32 13.65
C VAL A 124 -8.50 14.36 13.04
N ILE A 125 -8.31 14.03 11.76
CA ILE A 125 -9.14 13.04 11.06
C ILE A 125 -8.60 11.65 11.35
N ALA A 126 -9.33 10.91 12.19
CA ALA A 126 -9.00 9.52 12.49
C ALA A 126 -9.23 8.61 11.26
N ALA A 127 -8.46 7.53 11.18
CA ALA A 127 -8.65 6.53 10.13
C ALA A 127 -9.91 5.69 10.41
N ASP A 128 -10.87 5.78 9.49
CA ASP A 128 -12.09 4.97 9.51
C ASP A 128 -11.81 3.47 9.29
N LYS A 129 -12.73 2.63 9.77
CA LYS A 129 -12.68 1.17 9.57
C LYS A 129 -12.56 0.79 8.09
N SER A 130 -13.25 1.51 7.19
CA SER A 130 -13.18 1.28 5.74
C SER A 130 -11.77 1.51 5.19
N GLY A 131 -11.04 2.49 5.71
CA GLY A 131 -9.64 2.75 5.33
C GLY A 131 -8.72 1.60 5.72
N LYS A 132 -8.91 1.00 6.90
CA LYS A 132 -8.11 -0.15 7.35
C LYS A 132 -8.39 -1.40 6.52
N ILE A 133 -9.67 -1.67 6.22
CA ILE A 133 -10.08 -2.81 5.38
C ILE A 133 -9.47 -2.65 3.99
N LYS A 134 -9.54 -1.45 3.42
CA LYS A 134 -8.98 -1.13 2.12
C LYS A 134 -7.47 -1.43 2.05
N THR A 135 -6.70 -0.99 3.05
CA THR A 135 -5.24 -1.28 3.09
C THR A 135 -4.99 -2.78 3.17
N PHE A 136 -5.66 -3.48 4.08
CA PHE A 136 -5.53 -4.93 4.23
C PHE A 136 -5.85 -5.70 2.93
N VAL A 137 -6.92 -5.32 2.23
CA VAL A 137 -7.29 -5.93 0.94
C VAL A 137 -6.26 -5.63 -0.15
N THR A 138 -5.69 -4.42 -0.15
CA THR A 138 -4.66 -4.04 -1.13
C THR A 138 -3.38 -4.85 -0.90
N ASP A 139 -2.92 -4.96 0.35
CA ASP A 139 -1.72 -5.74 0.70
C ASP A 139 -1.91 -7.22 0.38
N LEU A 140 -3.09 -7.78 0.69
CA LEU A 140 -3.42 -9.16 0.36
C LEU A 140 -3.47 -9.37 -1.16
N THR A 141 -3.99 -8.41 -1.91
CA THR A 141 -4.00 -8.46 -3.38
C THR A 141 -2.58 -8.50 -3.94
N VAL A 142 -1.68 -7.65 -3.44
CA VAL A 142 -0.26 -7.65 -3.84
C VAL A 142 0.39 -9.01 -3.56
N ILE A 143 0.22 -9.55 -2.35
CA ILE A 143 0.79 -10.85 -1.97
C ILE A 143 0.24 -11.97 -2.85
N ALA A 144 -1.07 -11.99 -3.08
CA ALA A 144 -1.72 -13.00 -3.91
C ALA A 144 -1.22 -12.96 -5.36
N LEU A 145 -1.07 -11.76 -5.93
CA LEU A 145 -0.54 -11.56 -7.29
C LEU A 145 0.91 -12.06 -7.42
N LEU A 146 1.78 -11.76 -6.44
CA LEU A 146 3.16 -12.23 -6.45
C LEU A 146 3.26 -13.75 -6.32
N ILE A 147 2.44 -14.37 -5.46
CA ILE A 147 2.41 -15.83 -5.34
C ILE A 147 1.86 -16.48 -6.61
N ALA A 148 0.82 -15.91 -7.21
CA ALA A 148 0.27 -16.41 -8.47
C ALA A 148 1.29 -16.35 -9.62
N ALA A 149 2.09 -15.28 -9.68
CA ALA A 149 3.18 -15.13 -10.64
C ALA A 149 4.24 -16.23 -10.53
N GLU A 150 4.48 -16.75 -9.33
CA GLU A 150 5.40 -17.87 -9.08
C GLU A 150 4.82 -19.23 -9.48
N ILE A 151 3.58 -19.52 -9.09
CA ILE A 151 2.98 -20.85 -9.24
C ILE A 151 2.59 -21.15 -10.68
N THR A 152 2.16 -20.12 -11.42
CA THR A 152 1.68 -20.29 -12.79
C THR A 152 2.43 -19.42 -13.80
N PRO A 153 3.72 -19.70 -14.07
CA PRO A 153 4.45 -19.05 -15.15
C PRO A 153 3.76 -19.34 -16.48
N GLY A 154 3.10 -18.36 -17.08
CA GLY A 154 2.42 -18.49 -18.37
C GLY A 154 0.99 -19.06 -18.35
N ALA A 155 0.29 -19.11 -17.20
CA ALA A 155 -1.16 -19.36 -17.21
C ALA A 155 -1.91 -18.06 -17.57
N PHE A 156 -1.96 -17.77 -18.86
CA PHE A 156 -2.45 -16.50 -19.41
C PHE A 156 -3.89 -16.13 -19.03
N ASP A 157 -4.78 -17.08 -18.74
CA ASP A 157 -6.20 -16.74 -18.54
C ASP A 157 -6.63 -16.62 -17.08
N THR A 158 -6.37 -17.63 -16.25
CA THR A 158 -6.94 -17.66 -14.88
C THR A 158 -6.26 -16.69 -13.94
N ALA A 159 -4.92 -16.60 -13.97
CA ALA A 159 -4.16 -15.68 -13.11
C ALA A 159 -4.48 -14.22 -13.43
N ASN A 160 -4.64 -13.90 -14.72
CA ASN A 160 -5.01 -12.56 -15.17
C ASN A 160 -6.42 -12.14 -14.74
N VAL A 161 -7.40 -13.03 -14.86
CA VAL A 161 -8.77 -12.74 -14.42
C VAL A 161 -8.80 -12.52 -12.91
N VAL A 162 -8.18 -13.41 -12.14
CA VAL A 162 -8.14 -13.29 -10.67
C VAL A 162 -7.42 -12.00 -10.25
N GLY A 163 -6.25 -11.73 -10.83
CA GLY A 163 -5.46 -10.54 -10.54
C GLY A 163 -6.20 -9.24 -10.86
N THR A 164 -6.87 -9.19 -12.01
CA THR A 164 -7.70 -8.06 -12.42
C THR A 164 -8.88 -7.86 -11.48
N VAL A 165 -9.58 -8.94 -11.11
CA VAL A 165 -10.72 -8.87 -10.18
C VAL A 165 -10.27 -8.35 -8.81
N MET A 166 -9.15 -8.83 -8.29
CA MET A 166 -8.60 -8.38 -6.99
C MET A 166 -8.16 -6.91 -7.05
N LEU A 167 -7.52 -6.49 -8.15
CA LEU A 167 -7.12 -5.10 -8.36
C LEU A 167 -8.35 -4.17 -8.51
N CYS A 168 -9.37 -4.59 -9.24
CA CYS A 168 -10.65 -3.89 -9.36
C CYS A 168 -11.34 -3.76 -8.00
N ALA A 169 -11.39 -4.84 -7.20
CA ALA A 169 -11.96 -4.82 -5.86
C ALA A 169 -11.19 -3.84 -4.95
N SER A 170 -9.85 -3.86 -5.01
CA SER A 170 -8.99 -2.91 -4.28
C SER A 170 -9.25 -1.46 -4.71
N ALA A 171 -9.35 -1.20 -6.01
CA ALA A 171 -9.66 0.13 -6.53
C ALA A 171 -11.05 0.62 -6.09
N LEU A 172 -12.08 -0.22 -6.17
CA LEU A 172 -13.43 0.11 -5.71
C LEU A 172 -13.47 0.45 -4.22
N LEU A 173 -12.85 -0.39 -3.37
CA LEU A 173 -12.74 -0.11 -1.93
C LEU A 173 -11.96 1.17 -1.66
N THR A 174 -10.95 1.46 -2.48
CA THR A 174 -10.16 2.70 -2.40
C THR A 174 -11.01 3.93 -2.65
N VAL A 175 -11.84 3.91 -3.70
CA VAL A 175 -12.77 5.00 -4.02
C VAL A 175 -13.80 5.17 -2.92
N ILE A 176 -14.46 4.09 -2.50
CA ILE A 176 -15.50 4.13 -1.45
C ILE A 176 -14.94 4.71 -0.16
N SER A 177 -13.82 4.17 0.32
CA SER A 177 -13.18 4.67 1.54
C SER A 177 -12.70 6.11 1.38
N GLY A 178 -12.27 6.53 0.19
CA GLY A 178 -11.85 7.91 -0.11
C GLY A 178 -13.01 8.88 0.00
N ALA A 179 -14.12 8.55 -0.66
CA ALA A 179 -15.35 9.32 -0.61
C ALA A 179 -15.88 9.43 0.82
N GLU A 180 -15.96 8.32 1.57
CA GLU A 180 -16.38 8.33 2.98
C GLU A 180 -15.51 9.25 3.84
N CYS A 181 -14.18 9.20 3.66
CA CYS A 181 -13.25 10.03 4.41
C CYS A 181 -13.47 11.52 4.14
N ILE A 182 -13.72 11.89 2.88
CA ILE A 182 -13.93 13.29 2.49
C ILE A 182 -15.31 13.76 2.95
N ILE A 183 -16.37 13.00 2.67
CA ILE A 183 -17.77 13.40 2.97
C ILE A 183 -17.98 13.61 4.46
N LYS A 184 -17.52 12.67 5.31
CA LYS A 184 -17.69 12.78 6.77
C LYS A 184 -16.94 13.95 7.39
N ASN A 185 -15.89 14.42 6.72
CA ASN A 185 -15.02 15.48 7.22
C ASN A 185 -15.05 16.73 6.32
N ALA A 186 -16.07 16.87 5.47
CA ALA A 186 -16.17 17.97 4.51
C ALA A 186 -16.24 19.34 5.22
N SER A 187 -16.74 19.37 6.46
CA SER A 187 -16.73 20.55 7.35
C SER A 187 -15.33 21.06 7.70
N VAL A 188 -14.27 20.29 7.46
CA VAL A 188 -12.89 20.76 7.61
C VAL A 188 -12.49 21.70 6.47
N LEU A 189 -13.14 21.58 5.30
CA LEU A 189 -12.91 22.44 4.14
C LEU A 189 -13.83 23.65 4.09
N SER A 190 -14.96 23.66 4.82
CA SER A 190 -15.73 24.89 4.96
C SER A 190 -14.85 25.94 5.64
N GLU A 191 -14.57 27.02 4.92
CA GLU A 191 -13.92 28.19 5.47
C GLU A 191 -14.82 28.76 6.59
N GLU A 192 -14.26 29.04 7.76
CA GLU A 192 -14.83 30.12 8.57
C GLU A 192 -14.58 31.38 7.76
N GLU A 193 -15.65 31.95 7.19
CA GLU A 193 -15.62 33.28 6.56
C GLU A 193 -14.88 34.25 7.49
N LYS A 194 -13.79 34.84 7.00
CA LYS A 194 -13.14 35.99 7.60
C LYS A 194 -13.25 37.18 6.67
#